data_AF-A0A850A979-F1
#
_entry.id   AF-A0A850A979-F1
#
_cell.length_a   1.000
_cell.length_b   1.000
_cell.length_c   1.000
_cell.angle_alpha   90.00
_cell.angle_beta   90.00
_cell.angle_gamma   90.00
#
_symmetry.space_group_name_H-M   'P 1'
#
loop_
_entity.id
_entity.type
_entity.pdbx_description
1 polymer ?
#
loop_
_entity_poly.entity_id
_entity_poly.type
_entity_poly.pdbx_seq_one_letter_code
_entity_poly.pdbx_strand_id
1 'polypeptide(L)'
;MATATLQMRAKGSVTIPAELRKKYMFDDGDVFTLIDLGDGSFFLSPRVSVVPKLVAEMEAIREEAGVTVAEMLADVPEIRRQLYEERYRERIEAATTAGIS
;
A
#
# COMPACT_ATOMS: atom_id res chain seq x y z
N MET A 1 2.50 34.33 5.68
CA MET A 1 3.43 33.49 4.89
C MET A 1 4.59 33.12 5.81
N ALA A 2 4.79 31.84 6.12
CA ALA A 2 5.95 31.40 6.89
C ALA A 2 7.00 30.89 5.91
N THR A 3 8.20 31.48 5.94
CA THR A 3 9.34 31.07 5.10
C THR A 3 10.37 30.40 5.99
N ALA A 4 10.88 29.25 5.56
CA ALA A 4 11.95 28.54 6.22
C ALA A 4 12.98 28.12 5.17
N THR A 5 14.24 28.46 5.38
CA THR A 5 15.34 27.99 4.54
C THR A 5 15.71 26.58 4.96
N LEU A 6 15.63 25.63 4.03
CA LEU A 6 15.95 24.23 4.30
C LEU A 6 17.29 23.87 3.65
N GLN A 7 18.09 23.07 4.36
CA GLN A 7 19.33 22.54 3.83
C GLN A 7 19.16 21.07 3.45
N MET A 8 19.46 20.74 2.20
CA MET A 8 19.53 19.37 1.74
C MET A 8 20.72 18.65 2.38
N ARG A 9 20.44 17.48 2.97
CA ARG A 9 21.44 16.58 3.54
C ARG A 9 21.86 15.54 2.51
N ALA A 10 22.68 14.58 2.92
CA ALA A 10 23.11 13.49 2.05
C ALA A 10 21.91 12.77 1.41
N LYS A 11 22.10 12.34 0.16
CA LYS A 11 21.11 11.59 -0.64
C LYS A 11 19.77 12.32 -0.86
N GLY A 12 19.75 13.66 -0.83
CA GLY A 12 18.55 14.43 -1.16
C GLY A 12 17.53 14.54 -0.04
N SER A 13 17.88 14.20 1.20
CA SER A 13 16.96 14.30 2.34
C SER A 13 16.81 15.75 2.81
N VAL A 14 15.56 16.16 3.04
CA VAL A 14 15.20 17.48 3.57
C VAL A 14 14.27 17.28 4.77
N THR A 15 14.51 18.01 5.86
CA THR A 15 13.69 17.90 7.07
C THR A 15 12.62 18.97 7.10
N ILE A 16 11.37 18.58 7.31
CA ILE A 16 10.27 19.52 7.55
C ILE A 16 10.39 20.09 8.98
N PRO A 17 10.40 21.43 9.15
CA PRO A 17 10.46 22.09 10.46
C PRO A 17 9.36 21.62 11.43
N ALA A 18 9.69 21.56 12.72
CA ALA A 18 8.79 21.04 13.76
C ALA A 18 7.46 21.81 13.85
N GLU A 19 7.49 23.11 13.59
CA GLU A 19 6.35 24.00 13.60
C GLU A 19 5.35 23.63 12.49
N LEU A 20 5.85 23.30 11.28
CA LEU A 20 5.01 22.86 10.17
C LEU A 20 4.45 21.46 10.43
N ARG A 21 5.26 20.53 10.95
CA ARG A 21 4.76 19.19 11.32
C ARG A 21 3.62 19.26 12.32
N LYS A 22 3.75 20.07 13.39
CA LYS A 22 2.69 20.26 14.38
C LYS A 22 1.45 20.93 13.78
N LYS A 23 1.64 21.98 12.98
CA LYS A 23 0.53 22.75 12.38
C LYS A 23 -0.34 21.90 11.45
N TYR A 24 0.29 21.01 10.68
CA TYR A 24 -0.40 20.18 9.70
C TYR A 24 -0.54 18.72 10.14
N MET A 25 -0.19 18.42 11.39
CA MET A 25 -0.25 17.08 12.01
C MET A 25 0.47 16.01 11.18
N PHE A 26 1.64 16.36 10.63
CA PHE A 26 2.47 15.39 9.90
C PHE A 26 3.20 14.47 10.88
N ASP A 27 3.16 13.17 10.61
CA ASP A 27 3.77 12.12 11.41
C ASP A 27 4.78 11.28 10.61
N ASP A 28 5.55 10.46 11.32
CA ASP A 28 6.51 9.56 10.70
C ASP A 28 5.79 8.55 9.78
N GLY A 29 6.26 8.45 8.54
CA GLY A 29 5.66 7.60 7.51
C GLY A 29 4.65 8.32 6.61
N ASP A 30 4.31 9.58 6.88
CA ASP A 30 3.49 10.37 5.98
C ASP A 30 4.13 10.52 4.61
N VAL A 31 3.31 10.31 3.57
CA VAL A 31 3.75 10.36 2.18
C VAL A 31 3.37 11.70 1.58
N PHE A 32 4.30 12.28 0.83
CA PHE A 32 4.08 13.53 0.12
C PHE A 32 4.28 13.33 -1.39
N THR A 33 3.48 14.04 -2.18
CA THR A 33 3.71 14.16 -3.61
C THR A 33 4.54 15.41 -3.86
N LEU A 34 5.70 15.24 -4.49
CA LEU A 34 6.53 16.33 -5.00
C LEU A 34 6.08 16.65 -6.43
N ILE A 35 5.63 17.87 -6.66
CA ILE A 35 5.21 18.39 -7.96
C ILE A 35 6.25 19.41 -8.41
N ASP A 36 6.85 19.20 -9.56
CA ASP A 36 7.72 20.18 -10.22
C ASP A 36 6.83 21.22 -10.92
N LEU A 37 7.01 22.49 -10.57
CA LEU A 37 6.29 23.61 -11.16
C LEU A 37 7.12 24.31 -12.26
N GLY A 38 8.35 23.86 -12.52
CA GLY A 38 9.32 24.52 -13.38
C GLY A 38 10.16 25.55 -12.63
N ASP A 39 11.22 26.03 -13.30
CA ASP A 39 12.10 27.10 -12.81
C ASP A 39 12.69 26.87 -11.41
N GLY A 40 12.92 25.60 -11.05
CA GLY A 40 13.45 25.19 -9.75
C GLY A 40 12.46 25.31 -8.60
N SER A 41 11.18 25.55 -8.90
CA SER A 41 10.10 25.61 -7.93
C SER A 41 9.42 24.25 -7.78
N PHE A 42 9.29 23.79 -6.54
CA PHE A 42 8.59 22.55 -6.22
C PHE A 42 7.44 22.82 -5.25
N PHE A 43 6.34 22.10 -5.45
CA PHE A 43 5.23 22.05 -4.51
C PHE A 43 5.15 20.67 -3.86
N LEU A 44 5.13 20.67 -2.53
CA LEU A 44 4.97 19.45 -1.75
C LEU A 44 3.52 19.40 -1.24
N SER A 45 2.77 18.40 -1.68
CA SER A 45 1.40 18.18 -1.20
C SER A 45 1.32 16.91 -0.34
N PRO A 46 0.70 16.96 0.85
CA PRO A 46 0.42 15.75 1.61
C PRO A 46 -0.44 14.82 0.78
N ARG A 47 -0.04 13.55 0.68
CA ARG A 47 -0.90 12.53 0.11
C ARG A 47 -1.67 11.92 1.26
N VAL A 48 -2.92 12.34 1.44
CA VAL A 48 -3.80 11.65 2.39
C VAL A 48 -3.93 10.22 1.89
N SER A 49 -3.42 9.27 2.66
CA SER A 49 -3.55 7.86 2.34
C SER A 49 -5.04 7.52 2.26
N VAL A 50 -5.48 6.88 1.17
CA VAL A 50 -6.86 6.37 1.08
C VAL A 50 -7.05 5.12 1.94
N VAL A 51 -5.95 4.50 2.40
CA VAL A 51 -5.98 3.23 3.13
C VAL A 51 -6.81 3.32 4.41
N PRO A 52 -6.67 4.32 5.31
CA PRO A 52 -7.49 4.40 6.52
C PRO A 52 -8.99 4.50 6.22
N LYS A 53 -9.37 5.28 5.19
CA LYS A 53 -10.76 5.40 4.76
C LYS A 53 -11.29 4.05 4.25
N LEU A 54 -10.53 3.36 3.40
CA LEU A 54 -10.91 2.07 2.86
C LEU A 54 -10.99 1.00 3.96
N VAL A 55 -10.08 1.01 4.93
CA VAL A 55 -10.13 0.10 6.08
C VAL A 55 -11.40 0.32 6.88
N ALA A 56 -11.78 1.57 7.17
CA ALA A 56 -13.02 1.87 7.88
C ALA A 56 -14.27 1.45 7.09
N GLU A 57 -14.29 1.65 5.76
CA GLU A 57 -15.38 1.18 4.90
C GLU A 57 -15.47 -0.36 4.87
N MET A 58 -14.33 -1.05 4.78
CA MET A 58 -14.27 -2.51 4.83
C MET A 58 -14.72 -3.06 6.19
N GLU A 59 -14.36 -2.39 7.29
CA GLU A 59 -14.83 -2.74 8.64
C GLU A 59 -16.35 -2.60 8.75
N ALA A 60 -16.92 -1.50 8.29
CA ALA A 60 -18.36 -1.27 8.32
C ALA A 60 -19.13 -2.34 7.51
N ILE A 61 -18.68 -2.64 6.28
CA ILE A 61 -19.30 -3.68 5.44
C ILE A 61 -19.22 -5.05 6.11
N ARG A 62 -18.07 -5.37 6.70
CA ARG A 62 -17.84 -6.64 7.37
C ARG A 62 -18.76 -6.79 8.60
N GLU A 63 -18.87 -5.74 9.41
CA GLU A 63 -19.74 -5.72 10.59
C GLU A 63 -21.22 -5.81 10.23
N GLU A 64 -21.66 -5.11 9.18
CA GLU A 64 -23.03 -5.22 8.65
C GLU A 64 -23.34 -6.65 8.18
N ALA A 65 -22.37 -7.31 7.53
CA ALA A 65 -22.49 -8.70 7.11
C ALA A 65 -22.36 -9.72 8.27
N GLY A 66 -21.97 -9.28 9.47
CA GLY A 66 -21.75 -10.15 10.63
C GLY A 66 -20.59 -11.13 10.46
N VAL A 67 -19.63 -10.84 9.57
CA VAL A 67 -18.51 -11.74 9.25
C VAL A 67 -17.28 -11.33 10.05
N THR A 68 -16.47 -12.28 10.52
CA THR A 68 -15.19 -11.99 11.15
C THR A 68 -14.04 -12.16 10.15
N VAL A 69 -12.92 -11.49 10.40
CA VAL A 69 -11.70 -11.68 9.58
C VAL A 69 -11.23 -13.14 9.62
N ALA A 70 -11.40 -13.82 10.75
CA ALA A 70 -11.04 -15.24 10.88
C ALA A 70 -11.88 -16.13 9.95
N GLU A 71 -13.18 -15.88 9.85
CA GLU A 71 -14.08 -16.60 8.92
C GLU A 71 -13.72 -16.32 7.46
N MET A 72 -13.40 -15.06 7.10
CA MET A 72 -12.94 -14.73 5.74
C MET A 72 -11.66 -15.46 5.33
N LEU A 73 -10.83 -15.85 6.31
CA LEU A 73 -9.54 -16.51 6.09
C LEU A 73 -9.60 -18.03 6.33
N ALA A 74 -10.74 -18.57 6.78
CA ALA A 74 -10.87 -19.97 7.19
C ALA A 74 -10.57 -20.94 6.05
N ASP A 75 -10.97 -20.59 4.83
CA ASP A 75 -10.86 -21.47 3.66
C ASP A 75 -9.50 -21.35 2.94
N VAL A 76 -8.62 -20.44 3.35
CA VAL A 76 -7.32 -20.21 2.70
C VAL A 76 -6.46 -21.48 2.58
N PRO A 77 -6.37 -22.36 3.60
CA PRO A 77 -5.61 -23.61 3.47
C PRO A 77 -6.19 -24.55 2.40
N GLU A 78 -7.52 -24.61 2.30
CA GLU A 78 -8.21 -25.48 1.35
C GLU A 78 -8.07 -24.95 -0.08
N ILE A 79 -8.30 -23.64 -0.27
CA ILE A 79 -8.09 -22.95 -1.55
C ILE A 79 -6.63 -23.14 -2.03
N ARG A 80 -5.65 -23.05 -1.11
CA ARG A 80 -4.25 -23.31 -1.46
C ARG A 80 -4.05 -24.74 -1.94
N ARG A 81 -4.61 -25.73 -1.26
CA ARG A 81 -4.51 -27.15 -1.64
C ARG A 81 -5.07 -27.38 -3.05
N GLN A 82 -6.26 -26.86 -3.33
CA GLN A 82 -6.91 -26.96 -4.64
C GLN A 82 -6.05 -26.32 -5.73
N LEU A 83 -5.55 -25.11 -5.51
CA LEU A 83 -4.63 -24.44 -6.45
C LEU A 83 -3.33 -25.23 -6.70
N TYR A 84 -2.79 -25.91 -5.67
CA TYR A 84 -1.63 -26.78 -5.83
C TYR A 84 -1.95 -28.01 -6.67
N GLU A 85 -3.09 -28.65 -6.43
CA GLU A 85 -3.54 -29.84 -7.17
C GLU A 85 -3.87 -29.52 -8.63
N GLU A 86 -4.55 -28.40 -8.89
CA GLU A 86 -4.82 -27.89 -10.25
C GLU A 86 -3.53 -27.64 -11.01
N ARG A 87 -2.60 -26.86 -10.44
CA ARG A 87 -1.30 -26.57 -11.07
C ARG A 87 -0.46 -27.83 -11.27
N TYR A 88 -0.55 -28.80 -10.38
CA TYR A 88 0.17 -30.07 -10.52
C TYR A 88 -0.43 -30.92 -11.64
N ARG A 89 -1.76 -30.97 -11.74
CA ARG A 89 -2.48 -31.66 -12.81
C ARG A 89 -2.16 -31.07 -14.18
N GLU A 90 -2.23 -29.75 -14.31
CA GLU A 90 -1.86 -29.03 -15.54
C GLU A 90 -0.42 -29.34 -15.97
N ARG A 91 0.51 -29.44 -15.01
CA ARG A 91 1.91 -29.81 -15.29
C ARG A 91 2.07 -31.26 -15.75
N ILE A 92 1.32 -32.19 -15.18
CA ILE A 92 1.33 -33.60 -15.61
C ILE A 92 0.74 -33.70 -17.02
N GLU A 93 -0.43 -33.10 -17.27
CA GLU A 93 -1.09 -33.10 -18.57
C GLU A 93 -0.23 -32.46 -19.66
N ALA A 94 0.48 -31.37 -19.34
CA ALA A 94 1.45 -30.75 -20.24
C ALA A 94 2.65 -31.68 -20.53
N ALA A 95 3.16 -32.42 -19.54
CA ALA A 95 4.25 -33.37 -19.73
C ALA A 95 3.83 -34.61 -20.54
N THR A 96 2.60 -35.11 -20.32
CA THR A 96 2.02 -36.21 -21.10
C THR A 96 1.73 -35.81 -22.55
N THR A 97 1.24 -34.59 -22.77
CA THR A 97 1.00 -34.04 -24.13
C THR A 97 2.31 -33.78 -24.88
N ALA A 98 3.40 -33.48 -24.17
CA ALA A 98 4.73 -33.28 -24.75
C ALA A 98 5.46 -34.59 -25.12
N GLY A 99 4.85 -35.77 -24.92
CA GLY A 99 5.40 -37.05 -25.37
C GLY A 99 6.67 -37.50 -24.65
N ILE A 100 6.88 -37.03 -23.41
CA ILE A 100 7.99 -37.48 -22.56
C ILE A 100 7.40 -38.46 -21.53
N SER A 101 7.33 -39.74 -21.88
CA SER A 101 7.27 -40.83 -20.89
C SER A 101 8.55 -41.65 -20.96
#